data_AF-A0A6S7FR08-F1
#
_entry.id   AF-A0A6S7FR08-F1
#
_cell.length_a   1.000
_cell.length_b   1.000
_cell.length_c   1.000
_cell.angle_alpha   90.00
_cell.angle_beta   90.00
_cell.angle_gamma   90.00
#
_symmetry.space_group_name_H-M   'P 1'
#
loop_
_entity.id
_entity.type
_entity.pdbx_description
1 polymer ?
#
loop_
_entity_poly.entity_id
_entity_poly.type
_entity_poly.pdbx_seq_one_letter_code
_entity_poly.pdbx_strand_id
1 'polypeptide(L)'
;MATFAAKLIFYFAIFMGLSVRVQGTPVNKVIVSSYLMKLYNIWTNQSNQTTNQKNIAFNATSVRAMYFTSIQKMSNTSTKLTIDTQGGKKKMIVKRDELHLYIIKPSNSSQVQTFTVEIKDSQTNSLMASQTITLQSTAWYTIPMNGKIQNWFNSVQSKTSLNVQFKNVIANQGFPNIGTSLLEQPYLIVYMDLK
;
A
#
# COMPACT_ATOMS: atom_id res chain seq x y z
N MET A 1 10.56 26.28 25.19
CA MET A 1 10.05 25.01 24.64
C MET A 1 9.39 25.12 23.25
N ALA A 2 9.12 26.33 22.72
CA ALA A 2 8.59 26.52 21.35
C ALA A 2 9.66 26.52 20.23
N THR A 3 10.95 26.53 20.58
CA THR A 3 12.07 26.69 19.65
C THR A 3 12.58 25.37 19.03
N PHE A 4 12.22 24.21 19.60
CA PHE A 4 12.63 22.90 19.08
C PHE A 4 11.69 22.39 17.97
N ALA A 5 10.38 22.66 18.07
CA ALA A 5 9.39 22.25 17.07
C ALA A 5 9.54 23.01 15.74
N ALA A 6 9.95 24.28 15.78
CA ALA A 6 10.16 25.09 14.58
C ALA A 6 11.35 24.60 13.73
N LYS A 7 12.41 24.06 14.36
CA LYS A 7 13.56 23.50 13.63
C LYS A 7 13.21 22.19 12.91
N LEU A 8 12.40 21.33 13.52
CA LEU A 8 12.03 20.04 12.93
C LEU A 8 11.17 20.19 11.65
N ILE A 9 10.29 21.19 11.62
CA ILE A 9 9.45 21.52 10.46
C ILE A 9 10.30 22.15 9.33
N PHE A 10 11.32 22.93 9.68
CA PHE A 10 12.19 23.59 8.70
C PHE A 10 13.09 22.60 7.94
N TYR A 11 13.61 21.56 8.61
CA TYR A 11 14.40 20.53 7.93
C TYR A 11 13.56 19.62 7.02
N PHE A 12 12.27 19.43 7.32
CA PHE A 12 11.36 18.69 6.44
C PHE A 12 11.02 19.46 5.16
N ALA A 13 10.93 20.79 5.23
CA ALA A 13 10.67 21.66 4.08
C ALA A 13 11.87 21.76 3.12
N ILE A 14 13.10 21.75 3.65
CA ILE A 14 14.33 21.78 2.84
C ILE A 14 14.49 20.49 2.02
N PHE A 15 14.07 19.33 2.56
CA PHE A 15 14.13 18.05 1.84
C PHE A 15 13.15 17.95 0.66
N MET A 16 12.15 18.85 0.58
CA MET A 16 11.14 18.87 -0.47
C MET A 16 11.37 19.92 -1.57
N GLY A 17 12.44 20.73 -1.50
CA GLY A 17 12.76 21.72 -2.56
C GLY A 17 11.67 22.78 -2.83
N LEU A 18 10.68 22.92 -1.93
CA LEU A 18 9.54 23.80 -2.11
C LEU A 18 9.80 25.17 -1.48
N SER A 19 10.31 26.10 -2.28
CA SER A 19 10.24 27.53 -1.97
C SER A 19 8.85 28.07 -2.28
N VAL A 20 7.80 27.61 -1.57
CA VAL A 20 6.47 28.23 -1.69
C VAL A 20 5.79 28.26 -0.33
N ARG A 21 5.48 29.47 0.15
CA ARG A 21 4.63 29.70 1.33
C ARG A 21 3.25 29.10 1.06
N VAL A 22 2.97 27.92 1.62
CA VAL A 22 1.60 27.39 1.64
C VAL A 22 0.84 28.13 2.74
N GLN A 23 -0.05 29.03 2.34
CA GLN A 23 -1.03 29.65 3.22
C GLN A 23 -1.99 28.54 3.67
N GLY A 24 -1.84 28.09 4.93
CA GLY A 24 -2.65 27.01 5.48
C GLY A 24 -4.11 27.45 5.61
N THR A 25 -4.98 26.89 4.78
CA THR A 25 -6.41 26.89 5.06
C THR A 25 -6.71 25.97 6.24
N PRO A 26 -7.66 26.31 7.12
CA PRO A 26 -7.99 25.50 8.29
C PRO A 26 -8.47 24.13 7.84
N VAL A 27 -7.67 23.12 8.17
CA VAL A 27 -7.92 21.73 7.82
C VAL A 27 -9.01 21.20 8.78
N ASN A 28 -10.25 21.15 8.30
CA ASN A 28 -11.35 20.45 8.99
C ASN A 28 -10.93 18.99 9.23
N LYS A 29 -10.93 18.56 10.52
CA LYS A 29 -10.60 17.20 11.04
C LYS A 29 -10.15 16.21 9.96
N VAL A 30 -8.89 16.31 9.51
CA VAL A 30 -8.32 15.35 8.58
C VAL A 30 -7.95 14.10 9.35
N ILE A 31 -8.60 12.99 9.01
CA ILE A 31 -8.15 11.66 9.36
C ILE A 31 -6.80 11.47 8.65
N VAL A 32 -5.71 11.55 9.41
CA VAL A 32 -4.37 11.29 8.88
C VAL A 32 -4.33 9.84 8.43
N SER A 33 -4.01 9.63 7.15
CA SER A 33 -3.91 8.30 6.55
C SER A 33 -3.05 7.38 7.42
N SER A 34 -3.50 6.14 7.67
CA SER A 34 -2.74 5.14 8.43
C SER A 34 -1.36 4.89 7.82
N TYR A 35 -1.21 5.10 6.50
CA TYR A 35 0.07 5.11 5.82
C TYR A 35 0.99 6.26 6.28
N LEU A 36 0.49 7.49 6.38
CA LEU A 36 1.27 8.63 6.86
C LEU A 36 1.66 8.43 8.33
N MET A 37 0.76 7.87 9.14
CA MET A 37 1.07 7.48 10.52
C MET A 37 2.14 6.38 10.59
N LYS A 38 2.11 5.41 9.67
CA LYS A 38 3.10 4.31 9.63
C LYS A 38 4.45 4.75 9.08
N LEU A 39 4.48 5.59 8.04
CA LEU A 39 5.71 6.25 7.58
C LEU A 39 6.34 7.09 8.68
N TYR A 40 5.51 7.89 9.36
CA TYR A 40 5.94 8.67 10.51
C TYR A 40 6.53 7.76 11.59
N ASN A 41 5.83 6.69 11.99
CA ASN A 41 6.34 5.76 12.99
C ASN A 41 7.62 5.02 12.56
N ILE A 42 7.74 4.61 11.29
CA ILE A 42 8.96 3.99 10.76
C ILE A 42 10.11 4.99 10.78
N TRP A 43 9.84 6.25 10.45
CA TRP A 43 10.83 7.32 10.44
C TRP A 43 11.25 7.74 11.86
N THR A 44 10.32 7.82 12.80
CA THR A 44 10.62 8.24 14.19
C THR A 44 11.20 7.13 15.05
N ASN A 45 10.94 5.85 14.73
CA ASN A 45 11.33 4.71 15.57
C ASN A 45 12.50 3.90 15.01
N GLN A 46 13.36 4.48 14.14
CA GLN A 46 14.57 3.79 13.67
C GLN A 46 15.63 3.68 14.78
N SER A 47 15.45 2.73 15.70
CA SER A 47 16.55 2.06 16.36
C SER A 47 16.47 0.58 15.99
N ASN A 48 17.45 0.11 15.22
CA ASN A 48 17.70 -1.30 14.89
C ASN A 48 16.84 -1.89 13.76
N GLN A 49 17.22 -1.65 12.51
CA GLN A 49 17.29 -2.72 11.49
C GLN A 49 18.05 -2.25 10.25
N THR A 50 19.30 -2.69 10.13
CA THR A 50 20.14 -2.64 8.94
C THR A 50 19.73 -3.76 8.00
N THR A 51 19.02 -3.43 6.91
CA THR A 51 18.97 -4.29 5.72
C THR A 51 18.87 -3.40 4.50
N ASN A 52 19.96 -3.37 3.72
CA ASN A 52 20.08 -2.96 2.32
C ASN A 52 18.83 -2.30 1.72
N GLN A 53 18.54 -1.07 2.14
CA GLN A 53 17.65 -0.21 1.39
C GLN A 53 18.43 0.19 0.14
N LYS A 54 18.12 -0.46 -0.97
CA LYS A 54 18.51 0.03 -2.29
C LYS A 54 18.08 1.50 -2.32
N ASN A 55 19.05 2.40 -2.46
CA ASN A 55 18.83 3.84 -2.54
C ASN A 55 17.98 4.11 -3.78
N ILE A 56 16.65 4.00 -3.66
CA ILE A 56 15.72 4.37 -4.70
C ILE A 56 15.53 5.86 -4.52
N ALA A 57 16.13 6.65 -5.41
CA ALA A 57 15.96 8.10 -5.41
C ALA A 57 14.45 8.42 -5.34
N PHE A 58 14.05 9.21 -4.34
CA PHE A 58 12.68 9.69 -4.19
C PHE A 58 12.43 10.77 -5.24
N ASN A 59 12.30 10.36 -6.51
CA ASN A 59 12.14 11.26 -7.65
C ASN A 59 10.70 11.33 -8.15
N ALA A 60 9.73 10.83 -7.38
CA ALA A 60 8.32 10.87 -7.77
C ALA A 60 7.70 12.24 -7.45
N THR A 61 7.16 12.90 -8.46
CA THR A 61 6.47 14.19 -8.34
C THR A 61 5.08 14.08 -7.68
N SER A 62 4.51 12.86 -7.59
CA SER A 62 3.24 12.61 -6.91
C SER A 62 3.23 11.24 -6.23
N VAL A 63 2.76 11.18 -4.99
CA VAL A 63 2.45 9.93 -4.27
C VAL A 63 0.98 9.90 -3.91
N ARG A 64 0.27 8.83 -4.27
CA ARG A 64 -1.16 8.65 -3.93
C ARG A 64 -1.37 7.35 -3.17
N ALA A 65 -2.08 7.43 -2.06
CA ALA A 65 -2.67 6.28 -1.40
C ALA A 65 -4.12 6.15 -1.91
N MET A 66 -4.49 4.97 -2.39
CA MET A 66 -5.82 4.67 -2.91
C MET A 66 -6.39 3.49 -2.14
N TYR A 67 -7.53 3.71 -1.49
CA TYR A 67 -8.24 2.68 -0.74
C TYR A 67 -9.17 1.89 -1.67
N PHE A 68 -9.30 0.59 -1.42
CA PHE A 68 -10.21 -0.25 -2.18
C PHE A 68 -11.66 0.03 -1.77
N THR A 69 -12.49 0.40 -2.74
CA THR A 69 -13.91 0.75 -2.54
C THR A 69 -14.80 -0.47 -2.33
N SER A 70 -14.35 -1.65 -2.75
CA SER A 70 -15.02 -2.92 -2.46
C SER A 70 -14.00 -4.03 -2.19
N ILE A 71 -14.29 -4.86 -1.19
CA ILE A 71 -13.50 -6.02 -0.78
C ILE A 71 -14.46 -7.20 -0.67
N GLN A 72 -14.37 -8.12 -1.63
CA GLN A 72 -15.29 -9.24 -1.73
C GLN A 72 -14.52 -10.55 -1.59
N LYS A 73 -14.85 -11.33 -0.56
CA LYS A 73 -14.34 -12.70 -0.44
C LYS A 73 -14.99 -13.56 -1.52
N MET A 74 -14.18 -14.14 -2.40
CA MET A 74 -14.63 -14.99 -3.51
C MET A 74 -14.58 -16.46 -3.14
N SER A 75 -13.58 -16.85 -2.33
CA SER A 75 -13.43 -18.19 -1.77
C SER A 75 -12.62 -18.13 -0.47
N ASN A 76 -12.33 -19.27 0.16
CA ASN A 76 -11.45 -19.32 1.33
C ASN A 76 -10.01 -18.88 1.03
N THR A 77 -9.59 -18.92 -0.23
CA THR A 77 -8.22 -18.58 -0.65
C THR A 77 -8.18 -17.40 -1.63
N SER A 78 -9.31 -16.74 -1.89
CA SER A 78 -9.39 -15.69 -2.91
C SER A 78 -10.26 -14.53 -2.45
N THR A 79 -9.72 -13.32 -2.59
CA THR A 79 -10.43 -12.06 -2.32
C THR A 79 -10.28 -11.13 -3.51
N LYS A 80 -11.40 -10.57 -3.98
CA LYS A 80 -11.42 -9.54 -5.02
C LYS A 80 -11.40 -8.16 -4.37
N LEU A 81 -10.47 -7.32 -4.80
CA LEU A 81 -10.32 -5.94 -4.33
C LEU A 81 -10.61 -4.99 -5.50
N THR A 82 -11.59 -4.09 -5.34
CA THR A 82 -11.96 -3.10 -6.37
C THR A 82 -11.52 -1.72 -5.95
N ILE A 83 -10.92 -0.98 -6.87
CA ILE A 83 -10.42 0.38 -6.64
C ILE A 83 -10.97 1.32 -7.70
N ASP A 84 -11.29 2.54 -7.26
CA ASP A 84 -11.63 3.62 -8.18
C ASP A 84 -10.35 4.44 -8.44
N THR A 85 -9.80 4.32 -9.65
CA THR A 85 -8.64 5.08 -10.11
C THR A 85 -8.99 6.50 -10.54
N GLN A 86 -10.28 6.87 -10.43
CA GLN A 86 -10.84 8.17 -10.82
C GLN A 86 -10.49 8.56 -12.27
N GLY A 87 -10.45 7.57 -13.17
CA GLY A 87 -10.24 7.77 -14.61
C GLY A 87 -9.02 8.64 -14.90
N GLY A 88 -7.83 8.03 -14.91
CA GLY A 88 -6.57 8.74 -15.01
C GLY A 88 -6.58 9.86 -16.05
N LYS A 89 -6.52 11.12 -15.59
CA LYS A 89 -6.21 12.26 -16.44
C LYS A 89 -4.86 11.94 -17.10
N LYS A 90 -4.88 11.69 -18.41
CA LYS A 90 -3.74 11.32 -19.24
C LYS A 90 -2.54 12.20 -18.90
N LYS A 91 -1.35 11.57 -18.71
CA LYS A 91 0.01 12.12 -18.43
C LYS A 91 0.65 11.72 -17.08
N MET A 92 0.27 10.59 -16.46
CA MET A 92 1.03 10.06 -15.32
C MET A 92 1.81 8.79 -15.70
N ILE A 93 3.09 8.74 -15.31
CA ILE A 93 3.96 7.55 -15.42
C ILE A 93 4.12 6.97 -14.01
N VAL A 94 3.68 5.74 -13.81
CA VAL A 94 3.90 4.98 -12.57
C VAL A 94 5.37 4.57 -12.51
N LYS A 95 6.06 5.03 -11.48
CA LYS A 95 7.46 4.66 -11.20
C LYS A 95 7.57 3.49 -10.24
N ARG A 96 6.64 3.43 -9.28
CA ARG A 96 6.57 2.40 -8.24
C ARG A 96 5.13 2.30 -7.77
N ASP A 97 4.73 1.11 -7.39
CA ASP A 97 3.44 0.79 -6.85
C ASP A 97 3.56 -0.34 -5.82
N GLU A 98 2.77 -0.22 -4.76
CA GLU A 98 2.88 -1.10 -3.59
C GLU A 98 1.49 -1.40 -3.07
N LEU A 99 1.13 -2.68 -3.07
CA LEU A 99 -0.09 -3.15 -2.47
C LEU A 99 0.16 -3.46 -0.99
N HIS A 100 -0.59 -2.82 -0.11
CA HIS A 100 -0.50 -3.07 1.33
C HIS A 100 -1.72 -3.88 1.75
N LEU A 101 -1.46 -5.08 2.28
CA LEU A 101 -2.49 -6.02 2.74
C LEU A 101 -2.32 -6.26 4.24
N TYR A 102 -3.40 -6.13 5.00
CA TYR A 102 -3.44 -6.65 6.36
C TYR A 102 -3.87 -8.11 6.31
N ILE A 103 -2.96 -9.02 6.64
CA ILE A 103 -3.24 -10.46 6.57
C ILE A 103 -3.48 -10.99 7.99
N ILE A 104 -4.69 -11.49 8.21
CA ILE A 104 -5.16 -12.06 9.47
C ILE A 104 -4.78 -13.53 9.54
N LYS A 105 -4.06 -13.90 10.60
CA LYS A 105 -3.74 -15.28 10.92
C LYS A 105 -5.00 -16.04 11.37
N PRO A 106 -5.25 -17.26 10.88
CA PRO A 106 -6.35 -18.09 11.37
C PRO A 106 -6.22 -18.35 12.87
N SER A 107 -7.31 -18.22 13.62
CA SER A 107 -7.33 -18.42 15.09
C SER A 107 -6.99 -19.85 15.52
N ASN A 108 -7.25 -20.83 14.65
CA ASN A 108 -6.94 -22.24 14.86
C ASN A 108 -5.49 -22.63 14.47
N SER A 109 -4.67 -21.66 14.03
CA SER A 109 -3.27 -21.92 13.67
C SER A 109 -2.33 -21.59 14.82
N SER A 110 -1.88 -22.61 15.55
CA SER A 110 -0.81 -22.46 16.54
C SER A 110 0.58 -22.37 15.90
N GLN A 111 0.72 -22.80 14.64
CA GLN A 111 1.99 -22.91 13.94
C GLN A 111 2.26 -21.70 13.02
N VAL A 112 3.52 -21.55 12.65
CA VAL A 112 3.93 -20.63 11.58
C VAL A 112 3.54 -21.25 10.25
N GLN A 113 2.88 -20.48 9.38
CA GLN A 113 2.46 -20.96 8.07
C GLN A 113 3.19 -20.17 6.97
N THR A 114 3.70 -20.87 5.96
CA THR A 114 4.28 -20.25 4.77
C THR A 114 3.37 -20.52 3.57
N PHE A 115 2.99 -19.47 2.85
CA PHE A 115 2.16 -19.55 1.65
C PHE A 115 2.58 -18.49 0.64
N THR A 116 2.10 -18.59 -0.60
CA THR A 116 2.36 -17.60 -1.63
C THR A 116 1.12 -16.75 -1.87
N VAL A 117 1.27 -15.44 -1.84
CA VAL A 117 0.22 -14.49 -2.25
C VAL A 117 0.45 -14.14 -3.72
N GLU A 118 -0.49 -14.53 -4.56
CA GLU A 118 -0.55 -14.11 -5.97
C GLU A 118 -1.55 -12.96 -6.14
N ILE A 119 -1.12 -11.91 -6.83
CA ILE A 119 -1.96 -10.79 -7.21
C ILE A 119 -2.19 -10.86 -8.72
N LYS A 120 -3.44 -10.98 -9.13
CA LYS A 120 -3.83 -11.01 -10.54
C LYS A 120 -4.75 -9.85 -10.87
N ASP A 121 -4.61 -9.31 -12.07
CA ASP A 121 -5.60 -8.39 -12.61
C ASP A 121 -6.92 -9.15 -12.81
N SER A 122 -8.02 -8.65 -12.27
CA SER A 122 -9.28 -9.42 -12.25
C SER A 122 -9.97 -9.54 -13.60
N GLN A 123 -9.66 -8.64 -14.54
CA GLN A 123 -10.27 -8.63 -15.87
C GLN A 123 -9.49 -9.52 -16.82
N THR A 124 -8.17 -9.38 -16.82
CA THR A 124 -7.27 -10.11 -17.74
C THR A 124 -6.76 -11.43 -17.15
N ASN A 125 -6.95 -11.65 -15.84
CA ASN A 125 -6.38 -12.76 -15.08
C ASN A 125 -4.84 -12.84 -15.14
N SER A 126 -4.19 -11.76 -15.59
CA SER A 126 -2.74 -11.69 -15.72
C SER A 126 -2.08 -11.58 -14.35
N LEU A 127 -0.97 -12.29 -14.15
CA LEU A 127 -0.20 -12.21 -12.91
C LEU A 127 0.52 -10.85 -12.84
N MET A 128 0.23 -10.08 -11.79
CA MET A 128 0.82 -8.78 -11.55
C MET A 128 1.97 -8.86 -10.54
N ALA A 129 1.78 -9.61 -9.45
CA ALA A 129 2.80 -9.83 -8.43
C ALA A 129 2.63 -11.19 -7.76
N SER A 130 3.72 -11.71 -7.20
CA SER A 130 3.71 -12.92 -6.38
C SER A 130 4.75 -12.78 -5.28
N GLN A 131 4.37 -13.13 -4.05
CA GLN A 131 5.27 -13.06 -2.90
C GLN A 131 4.99 -14.20 -1.93
N THR A 132 6.04 -14.93 -1.56
CA THR A 132 5.97 -15.91 -0.47
C THR A 132 6.02 -15.18 0.87
N ILE A 133 5.08 -15.52 1.75
CA ILE A 133 4.88 -14.94 3.07
C ILE A 133 4.94 -16.03 4.11
N THR A 134 5.71 -15.79 5.16
CA THR A 134 5.70 -16.57 6.39
C THR A 134 4.89 -15.81 7.44
N LEU A 135 3.70 -16.31 7.75
CA LEU A 135 2.74 -15.70 8.65
C LEU A 135 2.92 -16.25 10.07
N GLN A 136 3.62 -15.49 10.91
CA GLN A 136 3.80 -15.81 12.32
C GLN A 136 2.68 -15.21 13.18
N SER A 137 2.26 -13.99 12.85
CA SER A 137 1.19 -13.22 13.49
C SER A 137 0.40 -12.43 12.44
N THR A 138 -0.78 -11.94 12.82
CA THR A 138 -1.56 -11.01 11.99
C THR A 138 -0.76 -9.71 11.81
N ALA A 139 -0.52 -9.30 10.56
CA ALA A 139 0.35 -8.17 10.26
C ALA A 139 0.07 -7.55 8.88
N TRP A 140 0.67 -6.37 8.68
CA TRP A 140 0.72 -5.72 7.38
C TRP A 140 1.86 -6.28 6.52
N TYR A 141 1.52 -6.56 5.27
CA TYR A 141 2.47 -6.97 4.23
C TYR A 141 2.43 -6.00 3.06
N THR A 142 3.61 -5.63 2.59
CA THR A 142 3.78 -4.78 1.40
C THR A 142 4.24 -5.64 0.24
N ILE A 143 3.46 -5.67 -0.83
CA ILE A 143 3.71 -6.43 -2.04
C ILE A 143 4.03 -5.44 -3.16
N PRO A 144 5.27 -5.39 -3.67
CA PRO A 144 5.62 -4.50 -4.77
C PRO A 144 4.96 -4.98 -6.06
N MET A 145 4.25 -4.08 -6.74
CA MET A 145 3.53 -4.37 -7.97
C MET A 145 4.35 -4.02 -9.23
N ASN A 146 5.55 -3.45 -9.05
CA ASN A 146 6.57 -3.18 -10.07
C ASN A 146 6.06 -2.48 -11.35
N GLY A 147 5.21 -1.46 -11.19
CA GLY A 147 4.65 -0.63 -12.25
C GLY A 147 3.53 -1.30 -13.04
N LYS A 148 3.07 -2.49 -12.64
CA LYS A 148 2.07 -3.26 -13.39
C LYS A 148 0.70 -2.56 -13.46
N ILE A 149 0.43 -1.59 -12.59
CA ILE A 149 -0.82 -0.83 -12.63
C ILE A 149 -0.81 0.36 -13.60
N GLN A 150 0.29 0.61 -14.33
CA GLN A 150 0.38 1.72 -15.31
C GLN A 150 -0.83 1.76 -16.25
N ASN A 151 -1.29 0.59 -16.70
CA ASN A 151 -2.42 0.46 -17.62
C ASN A 151 -3.73 0.97 -17.03
N TRP A 152 -3.91 0.91 -15.71
CA TRP A 152 -5.11 1.43 -15.06
C TRP A 152 -5.21 2.95 -15.11
N PHE A 153 -4.08 3.65 -15.13
CA PHE A 153 -4.02 5.11 -15.27
C PHE A 153 -4.04 5.57 -16.73
N ASN A 154 -3.77 4.67 -17.67
CA ASN A 154 -3.91 4.91 -19.11
C ASN A 154 -5.33 4.58 -19.62
N SER A 155 -6.08 3.77 -18.88
CA SER A 155 -7.41 3.32 -19.24
C SER A 155 -8.46 4.42 -19.03
N VAL A 156 -9.50 4.38 -19.87
CA VAL A 156 -10.71 5.20 -19.69
C VAL A 156 -11.61 4.66 -18.57
N GLN A 157 -11.41 3.41 -18.14
CA GLN A 157 -12.15 2.82 -17.03
C GLN A 157 -11.68 3.41 -15.70
N SER A 158 -12.62 3.96 -14.94
CA SER A 158 -12.36 4.50 -13.60
C SER A 158 -12.29 3.41 -12.53
N LYS A 159 -12.85 2.22 -12.77
CA LYS A 159 -12.86 1.12 -11.80
C LYS A 159 -12.06 -0.05 -12.32
N THR A 160 -11.07 -0.47 -11.53
CA THR A 160 -10.27 -1.67 -11.79
C THR A 160 -10.31 -2.58 -10.58
N SER A 161 -9.93 -3.85 -10.74
CA SER A 161 -9.96 -4.78 -9.62
C SER A 161 -8.84 -5.81 -9.69
N LEU A 162 -8.41 -6.28 -8.53
CA LEU A 162 -7.41 -7.32 -8.31
C LEU A 162 -8.07 -8.55 -7.72
N ASN A 163 -7.55 -9.71 -8.06
CA ASN A 163 -7.77 -10.94 -7.30
C ASN A 163 -6.50 -11.24 -6.49
N VAL A 164 -6.65 -11.27 -5.18
CA VAL A 164 -5.61 -11.72 -4.25
C VAL A 164 -5.87 -13.20 -3.95
N GLN A 165 -4.91 -14.06 -4.30
CA GLN A 165 -5.02 -15.50 -4.13
C GLN A 165 -3.93 -16.02 -3.18
N PHE A 166 -4.34 -16.77 -2.17
CA PHE A 166 -3.44 -17.50 -1.28
C PHE A 166 -3.20 -18.92 -1.84
N LYS A 167 -1.95 -19.22 -2.21
CA LYS A 167 -1.50 -20.51 -2.74
C LYS A 167 -0.69 -21.26 -1.69
N ASN A 168 -0.69 -22.59 -1.79
CA ASN A 168 0.05 -23.47 -0.89
C ASN A 168 -0.33 -23.29 0.60
N VAL A 169 -1.59 -22.93 0.86
CA VAL A 169 -2.12 -22.85 2.23
C VAL A 169 -2.37 -24.26 2.75
N ILE A 170 -1.90 -24.53 3.98
CA ILE A 170 -2.14 -25.81 4.65
C ILE A 170 -3.54 -25.78 5.25
N ALA A 171 -4.50 -26.45 4.60
CA ALA A 171 -5.93 -26.38 4.96
C ALA A 171 -6.23 -26.70 6.43
N ASN A 172 -5.50 -27.66 7.03
CA ASN A 172 -5.68 -28.07 8.43
C ASN A 172 -5.29 -26.98 9.44
N GLN A 173 -4.52 -25.97 9.02
CA GLN A 173 -4.13 -24.82 9.85
C GLN A 173 -5.05 -23.61 9.62
N GLY A 174 -6.13 -23.75 8.86
CA GLY A 174 -7.02 -22.65 8.48
C GLY A 174 -6.49 -21.80 7.32
N PHE A 175 -7.33 -20.89 6.85
CA PHE A 175 -7.05 -20.03 5.69
C PHE A 175 -6.83 -18.58 6.12
N PRO A 176 -5.70 -17.95 5.74
CA PRO A 176 -5.46 -16.55 6.03
C PRO A 176 -6.55 -15.69 5.38
N ASN A 177 -6.87 -14.56 6.00
CA ASN A 177 -7.87 -13.64 5.49
C ASN A 177 -7.31 -12.23 5.35
N ILE A 178 -7.91 -11.42 4.49
CA ILE A 178 -7.57 -10.00 4.37
C ILE A 178 -8.45 -9.22 5.35
N GLY A 179 -7.84 -8.35 6.15
CA GLY A 179 -8.57 -7.45 7.04
C GLY A 179 -9.43 -6.48 6.25
N THR A 180 -10.63 -6.17 6.76
CA THR A 180 -11.59 -5.30 6.08
C THR A 180 -12.14 -4.19 6.97
N SER A 181 -11.71 -4.14 8.24
CA SER A 181 -12.06 -3.04 9.14
C SER A 181 -11.41 -1.73 8.70
N LEU A 182 -11.90 -0.60 9.20
CA LEU A 182 -11.41 0.74 8.84
C LEU A 182 -9.89 0.92 9.05
N LEU A 183 -9.30 0.23 10.03
CA LEU A 183 -7.88 0.33 10.35
C LEU A 183 -7.03 -0.73 9.64
N GLU A 184 -7.66 -1.72 9.02
CA GLU A 184 -7.02 -2.89 8.40
C GLU A 184 -7.29 -2.96 6.89
N GLN A 185 -8.07 -2.01 6.37
CA GLN A 185 -8.49 -1.96 4.98
C GLN A 185 -7.26 -1.87 4.06
N PRO A 186 -7.13 -2.79 3.08
CA PRO A 186 -6.09 -2.73 2.07
C PRO A 186 -6.05 -1.38 1.35
N TYR A 187 -4.87 -1.02 0.90
CA TYR A 187 -4.67 0.16 0.06
C TYR A 187 -3.50 -0.05 -0.89
N LEU A 188 -3.52 0.72 -1.98
CA LEU A 188 -2.47 0.76 -2.98
C LEU A 188 -1.76 2.11 -2.89
N ILE A 189 -0.45 2.09 -2.81
CA ILE A 189 0.37 3.29 -2.92
C ILE A 189 0.97 3.35 -4.30
N VAL A 190 0.89 4.52 -4.93
CA VAL A 190 1.41 4.71 -6.28
C VAL A 190 2.25 5.97 -6.30
N TYR A 191 3.49 5.79 -6.76
CA TYR A 191 4.47 6.82 -6.99
C TYR A 191 4.48 7.10 -8.49
N MET A 192 4.20 8.34 -8.86
CA MET A 192 3.99 8.73 -10.25
C MET A 192 4.75 10.00 -10.60
N ASP A 193 5.08 10.12 -11.88
CA ASP A 193 5.58 11.34 -12.50
C ASP A 193 4.66 11.88 -13.57
N LEU A 194 4.70 13.20 -13.77
CA LEU A 194 4.14 13.81 -14.97
C LEU A 194 4.96 13.36 -16.19
N LYS A 195 4.25 12.92 -17.24
CA LYS A 195 4.81 12.62 -18.56
C LYS A 195 5.11 13.91 -19.32
#